data_AF-A0A2N0WEK4-F1
#
_entry.id   AF-A0A2N0WEK4-F1
#
_cell.length_a   1.000
_cell.length_b   1.000
_cell.length_c   1.000
_cell.angle_alpha   90.00
_cell.angle_beta   90.00
_cell.angle_gamma   90.00
#
_symmetry.space_group_name_H-M   'P 1'
#
loop_
_entity.id
_entity.type
_entity.pdbx_description
1 polymer ?
#
loop_
_entity_poly.entity_id
_entity_poly.type
_entity_poly.pdbx_seq_one_letter_code
_entity_poly.pdbx_strand_id
1 'polypeptide(L)'
;MTLKFLGIMVSLLACMSVYLSHPNQIFLNKQLPRPFFYMGLVSFIFGLSILIYCLPLLVAILIWLAIATLVWSFAPFIMLMKRSS
;
A
#
# COMPACT_ATOMS: atom_id res chain seq x y z
N MET A 1 3.65 4.19 20.69
CA MET A 1 2.67 3.34 19.97
C MET A 1 2.14 4.03 18.72
N THR A 2 1.78 5.32 18.81
CA THR A 2 1.19 6.14 17.75
C THR A 2 2.02 6.21 16.47
N LEU A 3 3.33 6.38 16.57
CA LEU A 3 4.21 6.52 15.40
C LEU A 3 4.35 5.22 14.59
N LYS A 4 4.23 4.05 15.25
CA LYS A 4 4.21 2.74 14.60
C LYS A 4 2.95 2.58 13.75
N PHE A 5 1.79 2.91 14.33
CA PHE A 5 0.52 2.91 13.61
C PHE A 5 0.53 3.89 12.43
N LEU A 6 1.13 5.06 12.61
CA LEU A 6 1.27 6.05 11.54
C LEU A 6 2.11 5.50 10.38
N GLY A 7 3.26 4.88 10.66
CA GLY A 7 4.08 4.22 9.65
C GLY A 7 3.31 3.15 8.88
N ILE A 8 2.56 2.29 9.58
CA ILE A 8 1.71 1.26 8.97
C ILE A 8 0.63 1.88 8.07
N MET A 9 -0.10 2.88 8.56
CA MET A 9 -1.18 3.51 7.80
C MET A 9 -0.65 4.26 6.58
N VAL A 10 0.47 4.97 6.71
CA VAL A 10 1.13 5.64 5.59
C VAL A 10 1.57 4.63 4.55
N SER A 11 2.26 3.55 4.94
CA SER A 11 2.67 2.49 4.01
C SER A 11 1.48 1.82 3.33
N LEU A 12 0.37 1.60 4.04
CA LEU A 12 -0.82 0.96 3.47
C LEU A 12 -1.52 1.86 2.45
N LEU A 13 -1.74 3.15 2.78
CA LEU A 13 -2.33 4.12 1.85
C LEU A 13 -1.45 4.35 0.64
N ALA A 14 -0.14 4.46 0.85
CA ALA A 14 0.83 4.62 -0.22
C ALA A 14 0.82 3.42 -1.17
N CYS A 15 0.82 2.20 -0.63
CA CYS A 15 0.76 0.97 -1.41
C CYS A 15 -0.57 0.85 -2.19
N MET A 16 -1.70 1.19 -1.56
CA MET A 16 -3.00 1.28 -2.25
C MET A 16 -2.98 2.31 -3.39
N SER A 17 -2.38 3.48 -3.20
CA SER A 17 -2.22 4.48 -4.26
C SER A 17 -1.43 3.93 -5.45
N VAL A 18 -0.34 3.21 -5.19
CA VAL A 18 0.46 2.56 -6.25
C VAL A 18 -0.38 1.50 -6.96
N TYR A 19 -1.18 0.70 -6.23
CA TYR A 19 -2.03 -0.34 -6.82
C TYR A 19 -3.07 0.26 -7.77
N LEU A 20 -3.75 1.31 -7.30
CA LEU A 20 -4.80 1.99 -8.03
C LEU A 20 -4.28 2.87 -9.17
N SER A 21 -2.97 3.04 -9.29
CA SER A 21 -2.33 3.63 -10.49
C SER A 21 -1.81 2.59 -11.47
N HIS A 22 -1.84 1.30 -11.11
CA HIS A 22 -1.33 0.23 -11.95
C HIS A 22 -2.32 -0.13 -13.07
N PRO A 23 -1.87 -0.45 -14.31
CA PRO A 23 -2.76 -0.82 -15.41
C PRO A 23 -3.54 -2.11 -15.16
N ASN A 24 -2.95 -3.07 -14.44
CA ASN A 24 -3.60 -4.35 -14.10
C ASN A 24 -4.49 -4.28 -12.85
N GLN A 25 -4.86 -3.08 -12.41
CA GLN A 25 -5.83 -2.96 -11.33
C GLN A 25 -7.21 -3.40 -11.82
N ILE A 26 -7.96 -4.04 -10.94
CA ILE A 26 -9.33 -4.46 -11.23
C ILE A 26 -10.34 -3.53 -10.52
N PHE A 27 -9.87 -2.64 -9.64
CA PHE A 27 -10.73 -1.87 -8.72
C PHE A 27 -11.44 -0.66 -9.37
N LEU A 28 -10.72 0.12 -10.18
CA LEU A 28 -11.23 1.32 -10.84
C LEU A 28 -11.41 1.09 -12.35
N ASN A 29 -12.49 1.63 -12.91
CA ASN A 29 -12.74 1.63 -14.36
C ASN A 29 -11.71 2.47 -15.15
N LYS A 30 -11.11 3.47 -14.49
CA LYS A 30 -10.03 4.28 -15.04
C LYS A 30 -8.90 4.36 -14.01
N GLN A 31 -7.67 4.14 -14.47
CA GLN A 31 -6.48 4.22 -13.64
C GLN A 31 -6.28 5.61 -13.03
N LEU A 32 -5.73 5.67 -11.81
CA LEU A 32 -5.27 6.94 -11.26
C LEU A 32 -4.15 7.52 -12.14
N PRO A 33 -4.08 8.85 -12.27
CA PRO A 33 -3.07 9.49 -13.08
C PRO A 33 -1.67 9.26 -12.48
N ARG A 34 -0.67 9.14 -13.36
CA ARG A 34 0.74 8.88 -13.04
C ARG A 34 1.34 9.68 -11.87
N PRO A 35 1.01 10.97 -11.62
CA PRO A 35 1.50 11.67 -10.43
C PRO A 35 1.20 10.93 -9.11
N PHE A 36 0.05 10.26 -8.98
CA PHE A 36 -0.29 9.48 -7.78
C PHE A 36 0.53 8.20 -7.63
N PHE A 37 1.02 7.63 -8.74
CA PHE A 37 1.96 6.52 -8.70
C PHE A 37 3.27 6.95 -8.04
N TYR A 38 3.86 8.05 -8.52
CA TYR A 38 5.14 8.55 -7.99
C TYR A 38 4.98 9.04 -6.54
N MET A 39 3.89 9.75 -6.24
CA MET A 39 3.59 10.17 -4.86
C MET A 39 3.38 8.97 -3.94
N GLY A 40 2.68 7.94 -4.40
CA GLY A 40 2.52 6.67 -3.71
C GLY A 40 3.85 5.96 -3.46
N LEU A 41 4.73 5.90 -4.46
CA LEU A 41 6.03 5.24 -4.35
C LEU A 41 6.93 5.95 -3.34
N VAL A 42 7.02 7.29 -3.43
CA VAL A 42 7.80 8.11 -2.48
C VAL A 42 7.25 7.98 -1.06
N SER A 43 5.93 8.07 -0.88
CA SER A 43 5.31 7.92 0.44
C SER A 43 5.44 6.49 0.99
N PHE A 44 5.52 5.48 0.13
CA PHE A 44 5.71 4.09 0.55
C PHE A 44 7.11 3.85 1.12
N ILE A 45 8.14 4.43 0.49
CA ILE A 45 9.52 4.43 1.00
C ILE A 45 9.60 5.25 2.30
N PHE A 46 8.93 6.40 2.35
CA PHE A 46 8.88 7.22 3.56
C PHE A 46 8.24 6.47 4.75
N GLY A 47 7.16 5.72 4.51
CA GLY A 47 6.55 4.86 5.51
C GLY A 47 7.51 3.78 6.03
N LEU A 48 8.34 3.20 5.16
CA LEU A 48 9.41 2.27 5.58
C LEU A 48 10.43 2.97 6.48
N SER A 49 10.87 4.19 6.16
CA SER A 49 11.80 4.95 7.00
C SER A 49 11.23 5.20 8.40
N ILE A 50 9.94 5.54 8.50
CA ILE A 50 9.24 5.70 9.79
C ILE A 50 9.21 4.38 10.57
N LEU A 51 8.93 3.25 9.90
CA LEU A 51 8.91 1.94 10.53
C LEU A 51 10.30 1.54 11.03
N ILE A 52 11.36 1.76 10.25
CA ILE A 52 12.75 1.48 10.65
C ILE A 52 13.16 2.34 11.84
N TYR A 53 12.71 3.59 11.92
CA TYR A 53 12.98 4.46 13.06
C TYR A 53 12.34 3.94 14.36
N CYS A 54 11.17 3.28 14.27
CA CYS A 54 10.38 2.88 15.43
C CYS A 54 10.47 1.40 15.83
N LEU A 55 10.96 0.54 14.95
CA LEU A 55 10.98 -0.91 15.12
C LEU A 55 12.36 -1.48 14.72
N PRO A 56 12.73 -2.66 15.24
CA PRO A 56 13.88 -3.38 14.72
C PRO A 56 13.78 -3.57 13.21
N LEU A 57 14.91 -3.44 12.52
CA LEU A 57 14.98 -3.46 11.04
C LEU A 57 14.24 -4.64 10.42
N LEU A 58 14.41 -5.84 10.97
CA LEU A 58 13.72 -7.05 10.49
C LEU A 58 12.18 -6.93 10.58
N VAL A 59 11.67 -6.41 11.70
CA VAL A 59 10.23 -6.26 11.93
C VAL A 59 9.65 -5.21 11.00
N ALA A 60 10.37 -4.09 10.80
CA ALA A 60 9.95 -3.03 9.88
C ALA A 60 9.81 -3.56 8.44
N ILE A 61 10.81 -4.30 7.96
CA ILE A 61 10.80 -4.88 6.61
C ILE A 61 9.68 -5.91 6.46
N LEU A 62 9.48 -6.79 7.45
CA LEU A 62 8.42 -7.80 7.42
C LEU A 62 7.03 -7.17 7.36
N ILE A 63 6.77 -6.14 8.17
CA ILE A 63 5.50 -5.40 8.14
C ILE A 63 5.31 -4.73 6.78
N TRP A 64 6.35 -4.08 6.26
CA TRP A 64 6.28 -3.38 4.99
C TRP A 64 6.00 -4.33 3.81
N LEU A 65 6.66 -5.49 3.78
CA LEU A 65 6.38 -6.54 2.79
C LEU A 65 5.00 -7.16 2.98
N ALA A 66 4.55 -7.38 4.23
CA ALA A 66 3.22 -7.89 4.52
C ALA A 66 2.12 -6.93 4.03
N ILE A 67 2.34 -5.61 4.12
CA ILE A 67 1.43 -4.62 3.54
C ILE A 67 1.41 -4.74 2.02
N ALA A 68 2.58 -4.86 1.37
CA ALA A 68 2.66 -5.00 -0.08
C ALA A 68 1.94 -6.27 -0.58
N THR A 69 2.18 -7.42 0.07
CA THR A 69 1.49 -8.67 -0.26
C THR A 69 0.00 -8.57 0.02
N LEU A 70 -0.41 -7.95 1.13
CA LEU A 70 -1.82 -7.74 1.44
C LEU A 70 -2.50 -6.95 0.33
N VAL A 71 -1.94 -5.83 -0.09
CA VAL A 71 -2.55 -5.00 -1.14
C VAL A 71 -2.56 -5.74 -2.49
N TRP A 72 -1.44 -6.34 -2.91
CA TRP A 72 -1.37 -6.97 -4.24
C TRP A 72 -2.16 -8.27 -4.34
N SER A 73 -2.28 -9.02 -3.24
CA SER A 73 -3.06 -10.25 -3.21
C SER A 73 -4.53 -9.98 -2.92
N PHE A 74 -4.88 -9.22 -1.87
CA PHE A 74 -6.28 -9.08 -1.46
C PHE A 74 -7.07 -8.06 -2.29
N ALA A 75 -6.46 -6.99 -2.81
CA ALA A 75 -7.19 -6.01 -3.61
C ALA A 75 -7.94 -6.63 -4.82
N PRO A 76 -7.34 -7.52 -5.64
CA PRO A 76 -8.09 -8.18 -6.71
C PRO A 76 -9.16 -9.14 -6.18
N PHE A 77 -8.91 -9.86 -5.08
CA PHE A 77 -9.90 -10.77 -4.49
C PHE A 77 -11.13 -10.04 -3.94
N ILE A 78 -10.96 -8.87 -3.31
CA ILE A 78 -12.08 -8.05 -2.83
C ILE A 78 -13.02 -7.67 -3.99
N MET A 79 -12.45 -7.35 -5.16
CA MET A 79 -13.24 -7.02 -6.35
C MET A 79 -13.99 -8.25 -6.89
N LEU A 80 -13.39 -9.43 -6.87
CA LEU A 80 -14.04 -10.69 -7.26
C LEU A 80 -15.21 -11.07 -6.35
N MET A 81 -15.17 -10.64 -5.09
CA MET A 81 -16.27 -10.84 -4.13
C MET A 81 -17.42 -9.82 -4.30
N LYS A 82 -17.24 -8.78 -5.13
CA LYS A 82 -18.29 -7.80 -5.40
C LYS A 82 -19.41 -8.45 -6.21
N ARG A 83 -20.55 -8.70 -5.55
CA ARG A 83 -21.76 -9.22 -6.18
C ARG A 83 -22.18 -8.28 -7.30
N SER A 84 -22.24 -8.78 -8.54
CA SER A 84 -22.86 -8.08 -9.66
C SER A 84 -24.34 -7.88 -9.33
N SER A 85 -24.74 -6.66 -8.99
CA SER A 85 -26.14 -6.23 -8.91
C SER A 85 -26.40 -5.24 -10.03
#